data_AF-A0A938DR63-F1
#
_entry.id   AF-A0A938DR63-F1
#
_cell.length_a   1.000
_cell.length_b   1.000
_cell.length_c   1.000
_cell.angle_alpha   90.00
_cell.angle_beta   90.00
_cell.angle_gamma   90.00
#
_symmetry.space_group_name_H-M   'P 1'
#
loop_
_entity.id
_entity.type
_entity.pdbx_description
1 polymer ?
#
loop_
_entity_poly.entity_id
_entity_poly.type
_entity_poly.pdbx_seq_one_letter_code
_entity_poly.pdbx_strand_id
1 'polypeptide(L)' 'GPVGWVDARGDGAFAVALRGAELDGTRALLRAGAGIVAGSDPESEWAETVLKFEPMLRALVVP' A
#
# COMPACT_ATOMS: atom_id res chain seq x y z
N GLY A 1 -3.76 7.82 1.00
CA GLY A 1 -4.86 8.70 0.56
C GLY A 1 -5.69 8.00 -0.51
N PRO A 2 -6.72 8.64 -1.07
CA PRO A 2 -7.44 8.09 -2.22
C PRO A 2 -6.59 8.23 -3.50
N VAL A 3 -6.79 7.34 -4.46
CA VAL A 3 -6.27 7.43 -5.83
C VAL A 3 -7.41 7.08 -6.78
N GLY A 4 -7.60 7.86 -7.85
CA GLY A 4 -8.79 7.73 -8.68
C GLY A 4 -8.92 8.82 -9.73
N TRP A 5 -10.12 8.93 -10.29
CA TRP A 5 -10.46 9.89 -11.33
C TRP A 5 -11.88 10.45 -11.14
N VAL A 6 -12.12 11.61 -11.74
CA VAL A 6 -13.44 12.24 -11.89
C VAL A 6 -13.53 12.82 -13.31
N ASP A 7 -14.68 12.69 -13.99
CA ASP A 7 -14.93 13.31 -15.30
C ASP A 7 -15.73 14.62 -15.19
N ALA A 8 -15.90 15.30 -16.33
CA ALA A 8 -16.61 16.57 -16.43
C ALA A 8 -18.12 16.48 -16.14
N ARG A 9 -18.70 15.27 -16.09
CA ARG A 9 -20.11 15.05 -15.73
C ARG A 9 -20.27 14.78 -14.23
N GLY A 10 -19.16 14.69 -13.50
CA GLY A 10 -19.13 14.42 -12.06
C GLY A 10 -19.07 12.93 -11.72
N ASP A 11 -18.96 12.04 -12.72
CA ASP A 11 -18.73 10.62 -12.46
C ASP A 11 -17.28 10.38 -12.05
N GLY A 12 -17.03 9.37 -11.23
CA GLY A 12 -15.67 9.05 -10.79
C GLY A 12 -15.58 7.80 -9.96
N ALA A 13 -14.35 7.33 -9.78
CA ALA A 13 -14.04 6.19 -8.93
C ALA A 13 -12.71 6.42 -8.20
N PHE A 14 -12.68 6.02 -6.93
CA PHE A 14 -11.50 6.11 -6.08
C PHE A 14 -11.26 4.78 -5.36
N ALA A 15 -9.98 4.45 -5.22
CA ALA A 15 -9.48 3.39 -4.36
C ALA A 15 -8.65 3.97 -3.22
N VAL A 16 -8.47 3.21 -2.15
CA VAL A 16 -7.47 3.55 -1.13
C VAL A 16 -6.09 3.22 -1.69
N ALA A 17 -5.16 4.17 -1.69
CA ALA A 17 -3.79 4.00 -2.16
C ALA A 17 -2.95 3.16 -1.17
N LEU A 18 -3.30 1.87 -1.07
CA LEU A 18 -2.54 0.84 -0.37
C LEU A 18 -1.80 -0.03 -1.39
N ARG A 19 -0.77 -0.76 -0.93
CA ARG A 19 0.01 -1.67 -1.79
C ARG A 19 0.56 -0.97 -3.04
N GLY A 20 1.08 0.24 -2.86
CA GLY A 20 1.74 1.02 -3.89
C GLY A 20 3.14 1.45 -3.49
N ALA A 21 3.85 2.06 -4.43
CA ALA A 21 5.16 2.66 -4.21
C ALA A 21 5.21 4.05 -4.85
N GLU A 22 5.93 4.96 -4.19
CA GLU A 22 6.32 6.25 -4.74
C GLU A 22 7.70 6.08 -5.39
N LEU A 23 7.83 6.42 -6.68
CA LEU A 23 9.04 6.20 -7.46
C LEU A 23 9.77 7.52 -7.70
N ASP A 24 11.07 7.52 -7.46
CA ASP A 24 11.99 8.63 -7.77
C ASP A 24 13.24 8.06 -8.45
N GLY A 25 13.24 8.11 -9.79
CA GLY A 25 14.29 7.49 -10.61
C GLY A 25 14.39 5.98 -10.36
N THR A 26 15.53 5.56 -9.80
CA THR A 26 15.81 4.15 -9.45
C THR A 26 15.45 3.80 -7.99
N ARG A 27 14.81 4.71 -7.26
CA ARG A 27 14.40 4.51 -5.87
C ARG A 27 12.88 4.33 -5.79
N ALA A 28 12.46 3.45 -4.88
CA ALA A 28 11.05 3.22 -4.57
C ALA A 28 10.83 3.32 -3.06
N LEU A 29 9.83 4.09 -2.64
CA LEU A 29 9.38 4.19 -1.26
C LEU A 29 8.03 3.49 -1.08
N LEU A 30 8.04 2.38 -0.36
CA LEU A 30 6.87 1.57 -0.05
C LEU A 30 6.35 1.91 1.35
N ARG A 31 5.03 1.83 1.54
CA ARG A 31 4.39 2.02 2.85
C ARG A 31 3.34 0.93 3.07
N ALA A 32 3.35 0.35 4.26
CA ALA A 32 2.33 -0.58 4.75
C ALA A 32 2.00 -0.25 6.20
N GLY A 33 0.84 -0.70 6.68
CA GLY A 33 0.41 -0.50 8.05
C GLY A 33 -0.44 -1.66 8.53
N ALA A 34 -0.63 -1.74 9.84
CA ALA A 34 -1.45 -2.70 10.54
C ALA A 34 -2.51 -1.97 11.37
N GLY A 35 -3.68 -2.58 11.54
CA GLY A 35 -4.76 -2.02 12.34
C GLY A 35 -4.62 -2.48 13.78
N ILE A 36 -4.09 -1.62 14.65
CA ILE A 36 -3.82 -1.99 16.04
C ILE A 36 -5.08 -1.88 16.90
N VAL A 37 -5.37 -2.95 17.65
CA VAL A 37 -6.45 -3.02 18.64
C VAL A 37 -5.93 -3.57 19.97
N ALA A 38 -6.75 -3.54 21.02
CA ALA A 38 -6.33 -3.94 22.37
C ALA A 38 -5.81 -5.39 22.48
N GLY A 39 -6.25 -6.28 21.59
CA GLY A 39 -5.80 -7.67 21.51
C GLY A 39 -4.72 -7.94 20.46
N SER A 40 -4.14 -6.91 19.85
CA SER A 40 -3.10 -7.08 18.84
C SER A 40 -1.82 -7.63 19.45
N ASP A 41 -1.21 -8.58 18.74
CA ASP A 41 0.09 -9.14 19.07
C ASP A 41 1.18 -8.47 18.21
N PRO A 42 2.20 -7.80 18.80
CA PRO A 42 3.19 -7.05 18.03
C PRO A 42 3.92 -7.86 16.94
N GLU A 43 4.22 -9.13 17.20
CA GLU A 43 4.91 -9.99 16.22
C GLU A 43 4.00 -10.32 15.04
N SER A 44 2.73 -10.63 15.31
CA SER A 44 1.72 -10.89 14.28
C SER A 44 1.47 -9.67 13.40
N GLU A 45 1.34 -8.47 14.00
CA GLU A 45 1.13 -7.22 13.23
C GLU A 45 2.36 -6.86 12.38
N TRP A 46 3.57 -7.10 12.90
CA TRP A 46 4.80 -6.97 12.13
C TRP A 46 4.80 -7.92 10.93
N ALA A 47 4.52 -9.21 11.15
CA ALA A 47 4.44 -10.21 10.08
C ALA A 47 3.39 -9.83 9.02
N GLU A 48 2.23 -9.31 9.45
CA GLU A 48 1.20 -8.78 8.54
C GLU A 48 1.75 -7.63 7.68
N THR A 49 2.46 -6.66 8.25
CA THR A 49 3.04 -5.56 7.46
C THR A 49 4.09 -6.04 6.46
N VAL A 50 4.92 -7.02 6.81
CA VAL A 50 5.88 -7.65 5.89
C VAL A 50 5.15 -8.30 4.71
N LEU A 51 4.10 -9.08 4.98
CA LEU A 51 3.28 -9.70 3.93
C LEU A 51 2.59 -8.66 3.03
N LYS A 52 2.23 -7.50 3.56
CA LYS A 52 1.64 -6.40 2.78
C LYS A 52 2.63 -5.75 1.81
N PHE A 53 3.94 -5.84 2.07
CA PHE A 53 4.97 -5.36 1.14
C PHE A 53 5.23 -6.31 -0.03
N GLU A 54 5.01 -7.61 0.17
CA GLU A 54 5.32 -8.67 -0.80
C GLU A 54 4.85 -8.38 -2.25
N PRO A 55 3.61 -7.91 -2.52
CA PRO A 55 3.18 -7.66 -3.89
C PRO A 55 4.04 -6.61 -4.60
N MET A 56 4.43 -5.54 -3.90
CA MET A 56 5.25 -4.47 -4.49
C MET A 56 6.71 -4.88 -4.59
N LEU A 57 7.24 -5.66 -3.65
CA LEU A 57 8.58 -6.21 -3.74
C LEU A 57 8.73 -7.16 -4.94
N ARG A 58 7.73 -8.00 -5.19
CA ARG A 58 7.67 -8.83 -6.41
C ARG A 58 7.54 -8.01 -7.68
N ALA A 59 6.81 -6.92 -7.67
CA ALA A 59 6.65 -6.08 -8.86
C ALA A 59 7.92 -5.29 -9.23
N LEU A 60 8.74 -4.92 -8.23
CA LEU A 60 9.82 -3.94 -8.42
C LEU A 60 11.24 -4.50 -8.26
N VAL A 61 11.42 -5.58 -7.49
CA VAL A 61 12.76 -6.03 -7.05
C VAL A 61 13.00 -7.50 -7.38
N VAL A 62 12.03 -8.37 -7.10
CA VAL A 62 12.18 -9.82 -7.29
C VAL A 62 11.67 -10.18 -8.69
N PRO A 63 12.48 -10.84 -9.55
CA PRO A 63 12.07 -11.26 -10.89
C PRO A 63 10.91 -12.26 -10.90
#